data_AF-A0A9P8UXZ2-F1
#
_entry.id   AF-A0A9P8UXZ2-F1
#
_cell.length_a   1.000
_cell.length_b   1.000
_cell.length_c   1.000
_cell.angle_alpha   90.00
_cell.angle_beta   90.00
_cell.angle_gamma   90.00
#
_symmetry.space_group_name_H-M   'P 1'
#
loop_
_entity.id
_entity.type
_entity.pdbx_description
1 polymer ?
#
loop_
_entity_poly.entity_id
_entity_poly.type
_entity_poly.pdbx_seq_one_letter_code
_entity_poly.pdbx_strand_id
1 'polypeptide(L)' 'RVLLCKLYRYAVRPGGRIERYFRDKYIVKGNLLKEVVFRFGDAVLEDPGTVRLPADGSAAVKGIPVLNG' A
#
# COMPACT_ATOMS: atom_id res chain seq x y z
N ARG A 1 0.33 5.85 8.67
CA ARG A 1 0.53 4.50 8.10
C ARG A 1 -0.53 4.24 7.04
N VAL A 2 -0.12 4.14 5.77
CA VAL A 2 -1.01 3.97 4.62
C VAL A 2 -0.36 3.03 3.60
N LEU A 3 -1.18 2.27 2.90
CA LEU A 3 -0.79 1.53 1.71
C LEU A 3 -0.84 2.46 0.51
N LEU A 4 0.20 2.47 -0.31
CA LEU A 4 0.21 3.22 -1.56
C LEU A 4 -0.26 2.31 -2.70
N CYS A 5 -1.40 2.65 -3.28
CA CYS A 5 -1.87 1.95 -4.46
C CYS A 5 -1.21 2.52 -5.71
N LYS A 6 -0.26 1.78 -6.30
CA LYS A 6 0.51 2.24 -7.48
C LYS A 6 -0.34 2.47 -8.72
N LEU A 7 -1.50 1.79 -8.83
CA LEU A 7 -2.38 1.88 -10.00
C LEU A 7 -3.08 3.25 -10.09
N TYR A 8 -3.54 3.81 -8.97
CA TYR A 8 -4.26 5.10 -8.94
C TYR A 8 -3.50 6.19 -8.18
N ARG A 9 -2.25 5.92 -7.77
CA ARG A 9 -1.42 6.84 -6.99
C ARG A 9 -2.15 7.38 -5.74
N TYR A 10 -2.88 6.49 -5.07
CA TYR A 10 -3.74 6.84 -3.94
C TYR A 10 -3.30 6.14 -2.66
N ALA A 11 -3.44 6.82 -1.52
CA ALA A 11 -3.14 6.29 -0.21
C ALA A 11 -4.39 5.66 0.44
N VAL A 12 -4.29 4.42 0.87
CA VAL A 12 -5.39 3.64 1.47
C VAL A 12 -5.00 3.26 2.89
N ARG A 13 -5.88 3.49 3.86
CA ARG A 13 -5.66 2.93 5.21
C ARG A 13 -5.98 1.43 5.20
N PRO A 14 -5.14 0.59 5.81
CA PRO A 14 -5.51 -0.79 6.12
C PRO A 14 -6.80 -0.88 6.95
N GLY A 15 -7.36 -2.08 7.01
CA GLY A 15 -8.58 -2.43 7.72
C GLY A 15 -9.81 -2.41 6.81
N GLY A 16 -11.00 -2.27 7.40
CA GLY A 16 -12.28 -2.32 6.67
C GLY A 16 -12.44 -1.29 5.54
N ARG A 17 -11.56 -0.28 5.44
CA ARG A 17 -11.56 0.68 4.32
C ARG A 17 -10.94 0.15 3.04
N ILE A 18 -10.14 -0.91 3.12
CA ILE A 18 -9.47 -1.47 1.94
C ILE A 18 -10.46 -2.16 1.00
N GLU A 19 -11.40 -2.92 1.55
CA GLU A 19 -12.40 -3.62 0.75
C GLU A 19 -13.23 -2.62 -0.05
N ARG A 20 -13.75 -1.60 0.65
CA ARG A 20 -14.54 -0.54 0.02
C ARG A 20 -13.75 0.19 -1.06
N TYR A 21 -12.48 0.52 -0.80
CA TYR A 21 -11.64 1.19 -1.79
C TYR A 21 -11.50 0.35 -3.08
N PHE A 22 -11.20 -0.94 -2.97
CA PHE A 22 -11.04 -1.80 -4.15
C PHE A 22 -12.36 -2.10 -4.87
N ARG A 23 -13.46 -2.24 -4.11
CA ARG A 23 -14.79 -2.44 -4.68
C ARG A 23 -15.27 -1.20 -5.44
N ASP A 24 -15.09 -0.01 -4.88
CA ASP A 24 -15.61 1.24 -5.46
C ASP A 24 -14.72 1.77 -6.58
N LYS A 25 -13.38 1.70 -6.44
CA LYS A 25 -12.43 2.28 -7.41
C LYS A 25 -12.00 1.32 -8.52
N TYR A 26 -11.95 0.02 -8.25
CA TYR A 26 -11.49 -0.98 -9.21
C TYR A 26 -12.58 -1.95 -9.65
N ILE A 27 -13.78 -1.87 -9.05
CA ILE A 27 -14.88 -2.82 -9.32
C ILE A 27 -14.41 -4.28 -9.09
N VAL A 28 -13.42 -4.46 -8.21
CA VAL A 28 -12.84 -5.77 -7.91
C VAL A 28 -13.81 -6.55 -7.03
N LYS A 29 -14.06 -7.80 -7.41
CA LYS A 29 -15.07 -8.67 -6.80
C LYS A 29 -14.54 -10.11 -6.72
N GLY A 30 -15.26 -10.94 -5.97
CA GLY A 30 -14.97 -12.38 -5.87
C GLY A 30 -13.61 -12.67 -5.25
N ASN A 31 -12.91 -13.68 -5.78
CA ASN A 31 -11.66 -14.18 -5.22
C ASN A 31 -10.55 -13.12 -5.15
N LEU A 32 -10.48 -12.23 -6.14
CA LEU A 32 -9.49 -11.17 -6.17
C LEU A 32 -9.70 -10.17 -5.02
N LEU A 33 -10.96 -9.80 -4.73
CA LEU A 33 -11.27 -8.92 -3.60
C LEU A 33 -10.91 -9.60 -2.27
N LYS A 34 -11.24 -10.89 -2.14
CA LYS A 34 -10.92 -11.68 -0.96
C LYS A 34 -9.42 -11.75 -0.71
N GLU A 35 -8.62 -11.98 -1.75
CA GLU A 35 -7.17 -12.04 -1.64
C GLU A 35 -6.56 -10.69 -1.23
N VAL A 36 -7.05 -9.59 -1.82
CA VAL A 36 -6.61 -8.23 -1.47
C VAL A 36 -6.92 -7.91 -0.01
N VAL A 37 -8.14 -8.19 0.44
CA VAL A 37 -8.53 -7.96 1.84
C VAL A 37 -7.71 -8.86 2.77
N PHE A 38 -7.48 -10.13 2.41
CA PHE A 38 -6.68 -11.05 3.21
C PHE A 38 -5.22 -10.59 3.34
N ARG A 39 -4.59 -10.15 2.25
CA ARG A 39 -3.18 -9.71 2.28
C ARG A 39 -2.98 -8.37 2.98
N PHE A 40 -3.90 -7.44 2.78
CA PHE A 40 -3.65 -6.03 3.07
C PHE A 40 -4.61 -5.42 4.09
N GLY A 41 -5.69 -6.13 4.44
CA GLY A 41 -6.66 -5.72 5.45
C GLY A 41 -6.00 -5.50 6.79
N ASP A 42 -5.26 -6.48 7.30
CA ASP A 42 -4.61 -6.39 8.61
C ASP A 42 -3.10 -6.17 8.51
N ALA A 43 -2.63 -5.59 7.40
CA ALA A 43 -1.22 -5.32 7.20
C ALA A 43 -0.69 -4.37 8.28
N VAL A 44 0.25 -4.87 9.09
CA VAL A 44 1.00 -4.07 10.06
C VAL A 44 2.03 -3.25 9.29
N LEU A 45 1.76 -1.95 9.18
CA LEU A 45 2.63 -1.02 8.48
C LEU A 45 3.68 -0.44 9.43
N GLU A 46 4.89 -0.32 8.93
CA GLU A 46 5.98 0.37 9.63
C GLU A 46 5.77 1.89 9.61
N ASP A 47 6.37 2.58 10.58
CA ASP A 47 6.36 4.03 10.63
C ASP A 47 7.49 4.60 9.76
N PRO A 48 7.19 5.41 8.73
CA PRO A 48 8.22 5.97 7.87
C PRO A 48 9.21 6.89 8.61
N GLY A 49 8.85 7.45 9.76
CA GLY A 49 9.75 8.27 10.57
C GLY A 49 10.77 7.46 11.39
N THR A 50 10.53 6.16 11.56
CA THR A 50 11.41 5.26 12.35
C THR A 50 11.98 4.11 11.54
N VAL A 51 11.49 3.89 10.31
CA VAL A 51 11.98 2.81 9.46
C VAL A 51 13.42 3.10 9.06
N ARG A 52 14.29 2.11 9.21
CA ARG A 52 15.68 2.24 8.79
C ARG A 52 15.72 2.27 7.27
N LEU A 53 16.40 3.29 6.74
CA LEU A 53 16.72 3.32 5.32
C LEU A 53 17.62 2.14 4.96
N PRO A 54 17.47 1.56 3.77
CA PRO A 54 18.39 0.56 3.27
C PRO A 54 19.84 1.07 3.31
N ALA A 55 20.74 0.29 3.91
CA ALA A 55 22.15 0.68 4.06
C ALA A 55 22.91 0.77 2.73
N ASP A 56 22.37 0.15 1.68
CA ASP A 56 22.89 0.17 0.31
C ASP A 56 22.50 1.43 -0.48
N GLY A 57 21.79 2.38 0.15
CA GLY A 57 21.33 3.61 -0.51
C GLY A 57 20.18 3.37 -1.50
N SER A 58 19.60 2.16 -1.53
CA SER A 58 18.44 1.88 -2.37
C SER A 58 17.19 2.59 -1.85
N ALA A 59 16.21 2.79 -2.74
CA ALA A 59 14.97 3.46 -2.38
C ALA A 59 14.24 2.73 -1.25
N ALA A 60 13.82 3.46 -0.22
CA ALA A 60 13.05 2.92 0.92
C ALA A 60 11.79 2.17 0.48
N VAL A 61 11.22 2.52 -0.68
CA VAL A 61 10.12 1.81 -1.31
C VAL A 61 10.49 1.40 -2.73
N LYS A 62 10.55 0.09 -2.97
CA LYS A 62 10.96 -0.48 -4.26
C LYS A 62 10.00 -0.05 -5.39
N GLY A 63 10.57 0.56 -6.43
CA GLY A 63 9.81 0.98 -7.62
C GLY A 63 8.98 2.24 -7.45
N ILE A 64 9.30 3.09 -6.47
CA ILE A 64 8.93 4.51 -6.47
C ILE A 64 10.19 5.29 -6.87
N PRO A 65 10.13 6.16 -7.90
CA PRO A 65 11.27 7.00 -8.26
C PRO A 65 11.62 7.93 -7.09
N VAL A 66 12.91 7.98 -6.74
CA VAL A 66 13.42 8.93 -5.76
C VAL A 66 13.54 10.27 -6.47
N LEU A 67 12.69 11.24 -6.09
CA LEU A 67 12.81 12.62 -6.55
C LEU A 67 13.79 13.33 -5.61
N ASN A 68 15.06 13.37 -6.03
CA ASN A 68 16.00 14.33 -5.47
C ASN A 68 15.67 15.66 -6.15
N GLY A 69 15.23 16.65 -5.36
CA GLY A 69 14.87 17.98 -5.86
C GLY A 69 15.97 18.60 -6.71
#